data_AF-A0A956NKW9-F1
#
_entry.id   AF-A0A956NKW9-F1
#
_cell.length_a   1.000
_cell.length_b   1.000
_cell.length_c   1.000
_cell.angle_alpha   90.00
_cell.angle_beta   90.00
_cell.angle_gamma   90.00
#
_symmetry.space_group_name_H-M   'P 1'
#
loop_
_entity.id
_entity.type
_entity.pdbx_description
1 polymer ?
#
loop_
_entity_poly.entity_id
_entity_poly.type
_entity_poly.pdbx_seq_one_letter_code
_entity_poly.pdbx_strand_id
1 'polypeptide(L)'
;MSHLQRRRAFPLGAMGIFLALLVFGCAPKGVTHATMSGLSFGMSPEQSVASVELEPMYVFHTEGDDGAWTAHYYRHMSGNAVTRYLLLFDDEGLRYWGFPHEFERQRNEEIARAARWAEVEYEKAELQKLGKRAHRGY
;
A
#
# COMPACT_ATOMS: atom_id res chain seq x y z
N MET A 1 36.01 4.71 -62.76
CA MET A 1 35.71 5.44 -61.51
C MET A 1 34.20 5.53 -61.38
N SER A 2 33.61 4.65 -60.57
CA SER A 2 32.14 4.52 -60.42
C SER A 2 31.78 4.63 -58.95
N HIS A 3 31.18 5.74 -58.55
CA HIS A 3 30.70 5.99 -57.19
C HIS A 3 29.34 5.31 -56.99
N LEU A 4 29.34 4.13 -56.37
CA LEU A 4 28.13 3.44 -55.90
C LEU A 4 27.68 4.04 -54.55
N GLN A 5 26.72 4.95 -54.58
CA GLN A 5 26.00 5.41 -53.39
C GLN A 5 25.06 4.32 -52.88
N ARG A 6 25.47 3.60 -51.82
CA ARG A 6 24.57 2.75 -51.02
C ARG A 6 23.71 3.64 -50.11
N ARG A 7 22.45 3.84 -50.48
CA ARG A 7 21.42 4.42 -49.59
C ARG A 7 21.11 3.40 -48.49
N ARG A 8 21.42 3.73 -47.23
CA ARG A 8 21.00 2.95 -46.05
C ARG A 8 19.52 3.24 -45.79
N ALA A 9 18.66 2.27 -46.05
CA ALA A 9 17.27 2.30 -45.61
C ALA A 9 17.25 2.12 -44.08
N PHE A 10 16.85 3.15 -43.35
CA PHE A 10 16.53 3.03 -41.93
C PHE A 10 15.18 2.32 -41.80
N PRO A 11 15.06 1.23 -41.00
CA PRO A 11 13.79 0.53 -40.84
C PRO A 11 12.84 1.39 -39.99
N LEU A 12 11.83 1.99 -40.65
CA LEU A 12 10.69 2.71 -40.05
C LEU A 12 9.74 1.81 -39.21
N GLY A 13 10.14 0.58 -38.87
CA GLY A 13 9.27 -0.45 -38.29
C GLY A 13 9.36 -0.64 -36.77
N ALA A 14 10.26 0.05 -36.07
CA ALA A 14 10.52 -0.23 -34.65
C ALA A 14 9.78 0.67 -33.64
N MET A 15 9.09 1.73 -34.11
CA MET A 15 8.53 2.76 -33.22
C MET A 15 7.08 2.51 -32.77
N GLY A 16 6.42 1.46 -33.27
CA GLY A 16 5.02 1.16 -32.97
C GLY A 16 4.78 0.27 -31.74
N ILE A 17 5.79 -0.46 -31.27
CA ILE A 17 5.60 -1.48 -30.21
C ILE A 17 5.73 -0.88 -28.80
N PHE A 18 6.39 0.27 -28.65
CA PHE A 18 6.60 0.89 -27.32
C PHE A 18 5.34 1.54 -26.73
N LEU A 19 4.31 1.83 -27.54
CA LEU A 19 3.10 2.52 -27.09
C LEU A 19 2.00 1.57 -26.58
N ALA A 20 2.06 0.28 -26.93
CA ALA A 20 1.04 -0.70 -26.56
C ALA A 20 1.17 -1.24 -25.11
N LEU A 21 2.30 -1.02 -24.44
CA LEU A 21 2.54 -1.48 -23.07
C LEU A 21 2.05 -0.50 -21.98
N LEU A 22 1.59 0.70 -22.34
CA LEU A 22 1.19 1.73 -21.37
C LEU A 22 -0.29 1.72 -20.97
N VAL A 23 -1.12 0.85 -21.57
CA VAL A 23 -2.59 0.87 -21.38
C VAL A 23 -3.09 -0.22 -20.42
N PHE A 24 -2.21 -1.03 -19.82
CA PHE A 24 -2.61 -1.96 -18.75
C PHE A 24 -2.82 -1.21 -17.42
N GLY A 25 -3.98 -0.56 -17.33
CA GLY A 25 -4.85 -0.57 -16.16
C GLY A 25 -4.26 -0.10 -14.84
N CYS A 26 -4.33 1.22 -14.59
CA CYS A 26 -4.40 1.77 -13.23
C CYS A 26 -5.76 1.43 -12.58
N ALA A 27 -6.06 0.15 -12.40
CA ALA A 27 -7.10 -0.24 -11.45
C ALA A 27 -6.58 0.11 -10.04
N PRO A 28 -7.42 0.69 -9.17
CA PRO A 28 -7.01 0.96 -7.80
C PRO A 28 -6.63 -0.37 -7.15
N LYS A 29 -5.33 -0.55 -6.88
CA LYS A 29 -4.83 -1.72 -6.20
C LYS A 29 -5.29 -1.67 -4.75
N GLY A 30 -5.76 -2.81 -4.26
CA GLY A 30 -6.15 -3.00 -2.88
C GLY A 30 -6.03 -4.46 -2.53
N VAL A 31 -5.95 -4.73 -1.23
CA VAL A 31 -5.84 -6.07 -0.68
C VAL A 31 -7.19 -6.76 -0.75
N THR A 32 -7.17 -8.07 -0.95
CA THR A 32 -8.35 -8.93 -0.96
C THR A 32 -8.18 -10.04 0.08
N HIS A 33 -9.24 -10.79 0.35
CA HIS A 33 -9.11 -11.99 1.18
C HIS A 33 -8.02 -12.96 0.67
N ALA A 34 -7.82 -13.07 -0.65
CA ALA A 34 -6.81 -13.96 -1.23
C ALA A 34 -5.38 -13.50 -0.86
N THR A 35 -5.07 -12.21 -1.00
CA THR A 35 -3.74 -11.67 -0.66
C THR A 35 -3.45 -11.72 0.83
N MET A 36 -4.49 -11.67 1.66
CA MET A 36 -4.37 -11.73 3.12
C MET A 36 -4.10 -13.15 3.63
N SER A 37 -4.36 -14.19 2.83
CA SER A 37 -4.17 -15.59 3.25
C SER A 37 -2.71 -15.98 3.45
N GLY A 38 -1.77 -15.21 2.90
CA GLY A 38 -0.33 -15.41 3.10
C GLY A 38 0.20 -14.81 4.40
N LEU A 39 -0.56 -13.97 5.10
CA LEU A 39 -0.12 -13.34 6.33
C LEU A 39 -0.01 -14.35 7.48
N SER A 40 1.00 -14.18 8.33
CA SER A 40 1.23 -15.00 9.51
C SER A 40 1.79 -14.16 10.65
N PHE A 41 1.47 -14.54 11.89
CA PHE A 41 2.04 -13.88 13.07
C PHE A 41 3.58 -13.97 13.06
N GLY A 42 4.22 -12.90 13.52
CA GLY A 42 5.69 -12.79 13.56
C GLY A 42 6.36 -12.42 12.23
N MET A 43 5.59 -12.20 11.15
CA MET A 43 6.15 -11.66 9.91
C MET A 43 6.70 -10.24 10.12
N SER A 44 7.87 -9.94 9.57
CA SER A 44 8.37 -8.56 9.55
C SER A 44 7.48 -7.65 8.66
N PRO A 45 7.56 -6.32 8.83
CA PRO A 45 6.91 -5.38 7.92
C PRO A 45 7.22 -5.67 6.45
N GLU A 46 8.48 -5.93 6.10
CA GLU A 46 8.93 -6.21 4.73
C GLU A 46 8.39 -7.55 4.20
N GLN A 47 8.38 -8.59 5.04
CA GLN A 47 7.81 -9.88 4.69
C GLN A 47 6.31 -9.77 4.42
N SER A 48 5.59 -8.96 5.20
CA SER A 48 4.17 -8.72 4.98
C SER A 48 3.90 -8.02 3.65
N VAL A 49 4.72 -7.01 3.28
CA VAL A 49 4.61 -6.30 2.00
C VAL A 49 4.89 -7.25 0.83
N ALA A 50 5.93 -8.09 0.96
CA ALA A 50 6.23 -9.11 -0.03
C ALA A 50 5.09 -10.14 -0.17
N SER A 51 4.48 -10.56 0.94
CA SER A 51 3.36 -11.51 0.93
C SER A 51 2.08 -10.93 0.31
N VAL A 52 1.82 -9.64 0.51
CA VAL A 52 0.61 -8.97 0.03
C VAL A 52 0.80 -8.45 -1.40
N GLU A 53 2.05 -8.36 -1.86
CA GLU A 53 2.47 -7.82 -3.16
C GLU A 53 1.94 -6.39 -3.42
N LEU A 54 1.80 -5.62 -2.34
CA LEU A 54 1.28 -4.26 -2.38
C LEU A 54 1.96 -3.40 -1.32
N GLU A 55 2.34 -2.19 -1.71
CA GLU A 55 2.83 -1.18 -0.78
C GLU A 55 1.69 -0.63 0.10
N PRO A 56 1.94 -0.38 1.39
CA PRO A 56 0.96 0.23 2.27
C PRO A 56 0.64 1.67 1.82
N MET A 57 -0.63 2.05 1.97
CA MET A 57 -1.10 3.41 1.70
C MET A 57 -0.58 4.42 2.72
N TYR A 58 -0.48 3.99 3.99
CA TYR A 58 0.14 4.74 5.07
C TYR A 58 0.98 3.81 5.93
N VAL A 59 2.10 4.32 6.38
CA VAL A 59 2.97 3.70 7.38
C VAL A 59 3.13 4.69 8.52
N PHE A 60 2.85 4.24 9.74
CA PHE A 60 3.08 5.02 10.95
C PHE A 60 3.98 4.23 11.88
N HIS A 61 4.82 4.95 12.62
CA HIS A 61 5.68 4.39 13.64
C HIS A 61 5.48 5.16 14.95
N THR A 62 5.50 4.45 16.07
CA THR A 62 5.57 5.05 17.40
C THR A 62 6.57 4.30 18.25
N GLU A 63 7.20 5.03 19.15
CA GLU A 63 8.03 4.51 20.22
C GLU A 63 7.50 5.12 21.52
N GLY A 64 7.17 4.29 22.51
CA GLY A 64 6.66 4.76 23.79
C GLY A 64 6.80 3.70 24.88
N ASP A 65 6.28 4.02 26.07
CA ASP A 65 6.35 3.12 27.24
C ASP A 65 5.64 1.77 26.99
N ASP A 66 4.68 1.74 26.08
CA ASP A 66 3.94 0.56 25.61
C ASP A 66 4.66 -0.21 24.47
N GLY A 67 5.93 0.11 24.20
CA GLY A 67 6.74 -0.50 23.15
C GLY A 67 6.74 0.25 21.82
N ALA A 68 7.56 -0.25 20.89
CA ALA A 68 7.61 0.25 19.53
C ALA A 68 6.53 -0.44 18.68
N TRP A 69 5.75 0.35 17.95
CA TRP A 69 4.71 -0.18 17.06
C TRP A 69 4.85 0.40 15.66
N THR A 70 4.64 -0.45 14.66
CA THR A 70 4.48 -0.06 13.27
C THR A 70 3.07 -0.40 12.80
N ALA A 71 2.43 0.54 12.09
CA ALA A 71 1.09 0.37 11.54
C ALA A 71 1.12 0.53 10.02
N HIS A 72 0.66 -0.49 9.29
CA HIS A 72 0.48 -0.45 7.84
C HIS A 72 -1.01 -0.40 7.50
N TYR A 73 -1.42 0.62 6.76
CA TYR A 73 -2.79 0.75 6.25
C TYR A 73 -2.88 0.36 4.78
N TYR A 74 -3.88 -0.47 4.47
CA TYR A 74 -4.24 -0.86 3.11
C TYR A 74 -5.68 -0.52 2.79
N ARG A 75 -5.99 -0.49 1.50
CA ARG A 75 -7.37 -0.52 1.01
C ARG A 75 -7.79 -1.96 0.84
N HIS A 76 -8.80 -2.42 1.56
CA HIS A 76 -9.41 -3.70 1.33
C HIS A 76 -10.57 -3.58 0.33
N MET A 77 -10.54 -4.43 -0.69
CA MET A 77 -11.53 -4.47 -1.76
C MET A 77 -12.45 -5.66 -1.52
N SER A 78 -13.73 -5.40 -1.24
CA SER A 78 -14.76 -6.42 -1.09
C SER A 78 -15.93 -6.12 -2.04
N GLY A 79 -15.89 -6.71 -3.24
CA GLY A 79 -16.81 -6.36 -4.31
C GLY A 79 -16.65 -4.89 -4.71
N ASN A 80 -17.71 -4.10 -4.58
CA ASN A 80 -17.69 -2.65 -4.87
C ASN A 80 -17.33 -1.79 -3.64
N ALA A 81 -17.19 -2.39 -2.46
CA ALA A 81 -16.85 -1.68 -1.23
C ALA A 81 -15.33 -1.58 -1.08
N VAL A 82 -14.87 -0.39 -0.71
CA VAL A 82 -13.47 -0.13 -0.34
C VAL A 82 -13.44 0.26 1.13
N THR A 83 -12.77 -0.53 1.95
CA THR A 83 -12.61 -0.29 3.38
C THR A 83 -11.15 -0.18 3.76
N ARG A 84 -10.86 0.42 4.93
CA ARG A 84 -9.50 0.48 5.48
C ARG A 84 -9.18 -0.83 6.19
N TYR A 85 -7.97 -1.34 5.99
CA TYR A 85 -7.45 -2.54 6.62
C TYR A 85 -6.11 -2.21 7.28
N LEU A 86 -5.91 -2.69 8.50
CA LEU A 86 -4.76 -2.35 9.33
C LEU A 86 -3.98 -3.62 9.65
N LEU A 87 -2.66 -3.55 9.46
CA LEU A 87 -1.68 -4.49 9.99
C LEU A 87 -0.87 -3.79 11.09
N LEU A 88 -0.70 -4.45 12.24
CA LEU A 88 0.08 -3.96 13.38
C LEU A 88 1.26 -4.87 13.67
N PHE A 89 2.42 -4.26 13.85
CA PHE A 89 3.69 -4.92 14.13
C PHE A 89 4.29 -4.36 15.40
N ASP A 90 4.92 -5.21 16.20
CA ASP A 90 5.87 -4.83 17.24
C ASP A 90 7.27 -5.37 16.90
N ASP A 91 8.18 -5.38 17.88
CA ASP A 91 9.56 -5.85 17.72
C ASP A 91 9.67 -7.34 17.33
N GLU A 92 8.66 -8.17 17.62
CA GLU A 92 8.63 -9.57 17.22
C GLU A 92 7.92 -9.80 15.88
N GLY A 93 7.38 -8.74 15.26
CA GLY A 93 6.73 -8.77 13.94
C GLY A 93 5.21 -8.63 14.00
N LEU A 94 4.53 -9.19 13.00
CA LEU A 94 3.10 -9.01 12.81
C LEU A 94 2.33 -9.59 13.99
N ARG A 95 1.59 -8.75 14.70
CA ARG A 95 0.78 -9.12 15.87
C ARG A 95 -0.71 -9.14 15.59
N TYR A 96 -1.14 -8.44 14.55
CA TYR A 96 -2.55 -8.40 14.20
C TYR A 96 -2.76 -7.88 12.77
N TRP A 97 -3.83 -8.33 12.12
CA TRP A 97 -4.36 -7.73 10.89
C TRP A 97 -5.88 -7.81 10.85
N GLY A 98 -6.56 -6.74 10.43
CA GLY A 98 -8.02 -6.68 10.42
C GLY A 98 -8.61 -5.31 10.09
N PHE A 99 -9.93 -5.19 10.22
CA PHE A 99 -10.61 -3.90 10.12
C PHE A 99 -10.46 -3.12 11.42
N PRO A 100 -10.18 -1.80 11.40
CA PRO A 100 -9.92 -1.02 12.60
C PRO A 100 -10.98 -1.11 13.72
N HIS A 101 -12.27 -1.23 13.38
CA HIS A 101 -13.35 -1.41 14.36
C HIS A 101 -13.35 -2.79 15.06
N GLU A 102 -12.66 -3.79 14.51
CA GLU A 102 -12.50 -5.10 15.15
C GLU A 102 -11.48 -5.07 16.31
N PHE A 103 -10.63 -4.04 16.34
CA PHE A 103 -9.57 -3.90 17.34
C PHE A 103 -10.11 -3.50 18.72
N GLU A 104 -11.23 -2.76 18.76
CA GLU A 104 -11.89 -2.39 20.01
C GLU A 104 -12.38 -3.61 20.82
N ARG A 105 -12.52 -4.76 20.16
CA ARG A 105 -13.02 -6.01 20.75
C ARG A 105 -11.91 -6.96 21.17
N GLN A 106 -10.64 -6.58 20.98
CA GLN A 106 -9.51 -7.43 21.33
C GLN A 106 -9.34 -7.53 22.84
N ARG A 107 -9.03 -8.75 23.32
CA ARG A 107 -8.72 -8.99 24.74
C ARG A 107 -7.35 -8.45 25.14
N ASN A 108 -6.42 -8.34 24.18
CA ASN A 108 -5.11 -7.77 24.42
C ASN A 108 -5.23 -6.24 24.39
N GLU A 109 -5.08 -5.62 25.56
CA GLU A 109 -5.20 -4.17 25.73
C GLU A 109 -4.11 -3.39 25.00
N GLU A 110 -2.90 -3.95 24.87
CA GLU A 110 -1.78 -3.32 24.16
C GLU A 110 -2.09 -3.18 22.67
N ILE A 111 -2.56 -4.27 22.04
CA ILE A 111 -3.00 -4.26 20.64
C ILE A 111 -4.15 -3.26 20.45
N ALA A 112 -5.10 -3.21 21.38
CA ALA A 112 -6.21 -2.25 21.31
C ALA A 112 -5.74 -0.79 21.45
N ARG A 113 -4.74 -0.50 22.30
CA ARG A 113 -4.14 0.84 22.42
C ARG A 113 -3.36 1.20 21.15
N ALA A 114 -2.52 0.31 20.64
CA ALA A 114 -1.75 0.52 19.41
C ALA A 114 -2.67 0.77 18.21
N ALA A 115 -3.77 0.02 18.09
CA ALA A 115 -4.76 0.22 17.03
C ALA A 115 -5.44 1.60 17.10
N ARG A 116 -5.85 2.03 18.30
CA ARG A 116 -6.44 3.35 18.50
C ARG A 116 -5.46 4.48 18.15
N TRP A 117 -4.20 4.34 18.54
CA TRP A 117 -3.15 5.28 18.13
C TRP A 117 -3.04 5.35 16.60
N ALA A 118 -2.96 4.19 15.94
CA ALA A 118 -2.86 4.11 14.49
C ALA A 118 -4.06 4.75 13.78
N GLU A 119 -5.28 4.59 14.31
CA GLU A 119 -6.48 5.23 13.77
C GLU A 119 -6.42 6.75 13.88
N VAL A 120 -5.96 7.28 15.01
CA VAL A 120 -5.79 8.73 15.20
C VAL A 120 -4.78 9.29 14.20
N GLU A 121 -3.65 8.60 13.98
CA GLU A 121 -2.64 9.02 12.99
C GLU A 121 -3.18 8.96 11.55
N TYR A 122 -3.94 7.92 11.22
CA TYR A 122 -4.62 7.82 9.94
C TYR A 122 -5.57 9.00 9.69
N GLU A 123 -6.39 9.35 10.68
CA GLU A 123 -7.33 10.47 10.57
C GLU A 123 -6.61 11.81 10.40
N LYS A 124 -5.53 12.05 11.14
CA LYS A 124 -4.67 13.23 10.96
C LYS A 124 -4.13 13.30 9.52
N ALA A 125 -3.63 12.19 8.98
CA ALA A 125 -3.08 12.13 7.65
C ALA A 125 -4.14 12.41 6.56
N GLU A 126 -5.33 11.83 6.68
CA GLU A 126 -6.44 12.08 5.75
C GLU A 126 -6.94 13.53 5.82
N LEU A 127 -7.07 14.11 7.01
CA LEU A 127 -7.43 15.52 7.17
C LEU A 127 -6.39 16.44 6.52
N GLN A 128 -5.09 16.17 6.71
CA GLN A 128 -4.02 16.94 6.09
C GLN A 128 -4.08 16.87 4.55
N LYS A 129 -4.38 15.69 4.01
CA LYS A 129 -4.54 15.46 2.57
C LYS A 129 -5.75 16.21 2.00
N LEU A 130 -6.86 16.27 2.73
CA LEU A 130 -8.04 17.05 2.35
C LEU A 130 -7.76 18.56 2.38
N GLY A 131 -7.09 19.05 3.42
CA GLY A 131 -6.69 20.46 3.52
C GLY A 131 -5.80 20.90 2.35
N LYS A 132 -4.83 20.05 1.96
CA LYS A 132 -3.97 20.31 0.77
C LYS A 132 -4.76 20.34 -0.55
N ARG A 133 -5.85 19.60 -0.67
CA ARG A 133 -6.70 19.62 -1.87
C ARG A 133 -7.51 20.91 -1.99
N ALA A 134 -8.00 21.44 -0.87
CA ALA A 134 -8.75 22.70 -0.86
C ALA A 134 -7.92 23.90 -1.32
N HIS A 135 -6.61 23.91 -1.10
CA HIS A 135 -5.72 25.00 -1.52
C HIS A 135 -5.19 24.92 -2.96
N ARG A 136 -5.32 23.78 -3.66
CA ARG A 136 -4.90 23.65 -5.08
C ARG A 136 -6.00 23.98 -6.09
N GLY A 137 -7.21 24.27 -5.63
CA GLY A 137 -8.38 24.55 -6.46
C GLY A 137 -8.69 26.04 -6.67
N TYR A 138 -7.80 26.95 -6.23
CA TYR A 138 -7.94 28.40 -6.36
C TYR A 138 -6.76 29.00 -7.11
#